data_AF-B1YA40-F1
#
_entry.id   AF-B1YA40-F1
#
_cell.length_a   1.000
_cell.length_b   1.000
_cell.length_c   1.000
_cell.angle_alpha   90.00
_cell.angle_beta   90.00
_cell.angle_gamma   90.00
#
_symmetry.space_group_name_H-M   'P 1'
#
loop_
_entity.id
_entity.type
_entity.pdbx_description
1 polymer ?
#
loop_
_entity_poly.entity_id
_entity_poly.type
_entity_poly.pdbx_seq_one_letter_code
_entity_poly.pdbx_strand_id
1 'polypeptide(L)'
;MLSLLWTLPAILAAVAGWRFYRHSVALLWLTAASSLAFLFPEGAALFVNSLVVAAVAARAIFDRFRKPITAVFIVAVVAKLYIFTEYYLDERLSYVYYIADGVFTGLSAFLLLAYTFKPPRVGEALWLLLPASALSSTYTLAVQPLAGAVLALADARPLYVAAAAAANLYLLFTSGDPLPALPASLLVLAYVFTHKRVTYLSPQSPVGWLHAWLGGRYKVVRLLGVGGFSYVLAVKQRGALYAAKILRYVDDYGSPLAGDENILRIFGQEMQRYLEIKSDHVVKAYEVYLPAVGYRDVAQYMRNPPYILLEYMEGGTLRDLLRARKRLSIPEAVELFRQLARGLHDIHKHSVAHLDIKPENIMFTGDRKTAKIGDMGIAKVVSGEYVRSSYMSPAYAAPEVKKGAASLASDVYSLGCVMYEALTGINPNVFVENGYRVPPPSAYNPEVPPWLDELLLKMLDVDPARRPSASELNTFLNRLSGG
;
A
#
# COMPACT_ATOMS: atom_id res chain seq x y z
N MET A 1 -2.98 -7.59 45.47
CA MET A 1 -4.29 -7.22 44.87
C MET A 1 -4.41 -5.77 44.43
N LEU A 2 -3.68 -4.81 45.03
CA LEU A 2 -3.71 -3.41 44.59
C LEU A 2 -2.96 -3.12 43.29
N SER A 3 -1.99 -3.94 42.87
CA SER A 3 -1.14 -3.72 41.67
C SER A 3 -1.85 -3.88 40.31
N LEU A 4 -2.94 -4.64 40.23
CA LEU A 4 -3.68 -4.85 38.98
C LEU A 4 -4.57 -3.65 38.58
N LEU A 5 -4.96 -2.81 39.54
CA LEU A 5 -5.81 -1.64 39.29
C LEU A 5 -5.03 -0.49 38.65
N TRP A 6 -3.70 -0.45 38.80
CA TRP A 6 -2.83 0.60 38.24
C TRP A 6 -2.37 0.31 36.80
N THR A 7 -2.45 -0.94 36.34
CA THR A 7 -2.13 -1.33 34.97
C THR A 7 -3.34 -1.25 34.02
N LEU A 8 -4.55 -1.13 34.57
CA LEU A 8 -5.80 -1.03 33.81
C LEU A 8 -5.81 0.12 32.78
N PRO A 9 -5.34 1.35 33.08
CA PRO A 9 -5.30 2.43 32.10
C PRO A 9 -4.35 2.15 30.93
N ALA A 10 -3.23 1.46 31.16
CA ALA A 10 -2.25 1.08 30.14
C ALA A 10 -2.78 -0.06 29.26
N ILE A 11 -3.47 -1.04 29.86
CA ILE A 11 -4.17 -2.11 29.14
C ILE A 11 -5.32 -1.52 28.32
N LEU A 12 -6.09 -0.58 28.87
CA LEU A 12 -7.17 0.12 28.16
C LEU A 12 -6.64 1.03 27.04
N ALA A 13 -5.50 1.71 27.22
CA ALA A 13 -4.85 2.46 26.15
C ALA A 13 -4.31 1.53 25.05
N ALA A 14 -3.79 0.35 25.40
CA ALA A 14 -3.30 -0.65 24.45
C ALA A 14 -4.45 -1.27 23.64
N VAL A 15 -5.57 -1.56 24.30
CA VAL A 15 -6.79 -2.12 23.71
C VAL A 15 -7.62 -1.06 22.95
N ALA A 16 -7.64 0.20 23.40
CA ALA A 16 -8.34 1.29 22.71
C ALA A 16 -7.51 1.86 21.54
N GLY A 17 -6.18 1.92 21.69
CA GLY A 17 -5.24 2.30 20.63
C GLY A 17 -5.24 1.35 19.43
N TRP A 18 -5.60 0.07 19.65
CA TRP A 18 -5.87 -0.93 18.62
C TRP A 18 -6.99 -0.50 17.64
N ARG A 19 -7.94 0.35 18.08
CA ARG A 19 -9.11 0.77 17.29
C ARG A 19 -8.94 2.10 16.55
N PHE A 20 -7.96 2.93 16.90
CA PHE A 20 -7.80 4.25 16.29
C PHE A 20 -6.74 4.25 15.18
N TYR A 21 -7.22 4.35 13.95
CA TYR A 21 -6.43 4.42 12.73
C TYR A 21 -5.89 5.85 12.50
N ARG A 22 -4.66 5.94 11.97
CA ARG A 22 -3.93 7.14 11.48
C ARG A 22 -3.46 8.17 12.53
N HIS A 23 -2.13 8.32 12.59
CA HIS A 23 -1.29 9.42 13.11
C HIS A 23 -1.45 9.87 14.58
N SER A 24 -2.64 9.83 15.21
CA SER A 24 -2.87 10.38 16.56
C SER A 24 -2.39 9.46 17.70
N VAL A 25 -2.20 8.17 17.41
CA VAL A 25 -1.85 7.15 18.41
C VAL A 25 -0.41 7.32 18.90
N ALA A 26 0.54 7.66 18.02
CA ALA A 26 1.93 7.89 18.43
C ALA A 26 2.07 9.07 19.41
N LEU A 27 1.27 10.13 19.23
CA LEU A 27 1.28 11.30 20.11
C LEU A 27 0.70 10.96 21.48
N LEU A 28 -0.44 10.26 21.51
CA LEU A 28 -1.09 9.77 22.73
C LEU A 28 -0.17 8.85 23.55
N TRP A 29 0.58 7.99 22.87
CA TRP A 29 1.56 7.11 23.52
C TRP A 29 2.80 7.83 24.02
N LEU A 30 3.28 8.84 23.28
CA LEU A 30 4.38 9.69 23.75
C LEU A 30 3.98 10.40 25.04
N THR A 31 2.78 11.00 25.07
CA THR A 31 2.24 11.63 26.29
C THR A 31 2.06 10.63 27.42
N ALA A 32 1.52 9.43 27.16
CA ALA A 32 1.34 8.41 28.20
C ALA A 32 2.68 7.89 28.76
N ALA A 33 3.67 7.66 27.90
CA ALA A 33 5.01 7.23 28.32
C ALA A 33 5.74 8.34 29.12
N SER A 34 5.62 9.60 28.69
CA SER A 34 6.16 10.75 29.42
C SER A 34 5.48 10.93 30.78
N SER A 35 4.16 10.74 30.88
CA SER A 35 3.43 10.81 32.15
C SER A 35 3.80 9.66 33.09
N LEU A 36 4.00 8.45 32.59
CA LEU A 36 4.40 7.29 33.39
C LEU A 36 5.85 7.39 33.89
N ALA A 37 6.77 7.92 33.06
CA ALA A 37 8.15 8.19 33.47
C ALA A 37 8.24 9.29 34.55
N PHE A 38 7.32 10.25 34.54
CA PHE A 38 7.24 11.30 35.56
C PHE A 38 6.68 10.79 36.89
N LEU A 39 5.75 9.83 36.87
CA LEU A 39 5.07 9.34 38.08
C LEU A 39 5.83 8.23 38.82
N PHE A 40 6.76 7.52 38.17
CA PHE A 40 7.48 6.38 38.76
C PHE A 40 8.99 6.43 38.44
N PRO A 41 9.79 7.15 39.24
CA PRO A 41 11.19 7.43 38.92
C PRO A 41 12.13 6.23 39.07
N GLU A 42 11.81 5.25 39.93
CA GLU A 42 12.67 4.08 40.18
C GLU A 42 12.01 2.79 39.64
N GLY A 43 12.74 2.06 38.78
CA GLY A 43 12.36 0.74 38.24
C GLY A 43 11.32 0.72 37.11
N ALA A 44 10.30 1.57 37.15
CA ALA A 44 9.20 1.56 36.17
C ALA A 44 9.58 2.14 34.80
N ALA A 45 10.56 3.05 34.75
CA ALA A 45 10.98 3.68 33.51
C ALA A 45 11.60 2.68 32.51
N LEU A 46 12.32 1.65 32.99
CA LEU A 46 12.89 0.58 32.14
C LEU A 46 11.76 -0.29 31.54
N PHE A 47 10.75 -0.59 32.35
CA PHE A 47 9.60 -1.38 31.94
C PHE A 47 8.75 -0.67 30.88
N VAL A 48 8.47 0.62 31.08
CA VAL A 48 7.71 1.45 30.13
C VAL A 48 8.47 1.61 28.81
N ASN A 49 9.79 1.83 28.87
CA ASN A 49 10.64 1.90 27.67
C ASN A 49 10.60 0.58 26.87
N SER A 50 10.76 -0.56 27.54
CA SER A 50 10.70 -1.87 26.92
C SER A 50 9.32 -2.21 26.32
N LEU A 51 8.23 -1.79 26.95
CA LEU A 51 6.87 -1.97 26.44
C LEU A 51 6.61 -1.12 25.18
N VAL A 52 7.10 0.12 25.16
CA VAL A 52 6.99 1.04 24.02
C VAL A 52 7.80 0.54 22.83
N VAL A 53 9.04 0.13 23.05
CA VAL A 53 9.90 -0.46 22.02
C VAL A 53 9.28 -1.74 21.46
N ALA A 54 8.70 -2.58 22.31
CA ALA A 54 8.01 -3.79 21.89
C ALA A 54 6.73 -3.49 21.06
N ALA A 55 5.94 -2.50 21.45
CA ALA A 55 4.73 -2.11 20.72
C ALA A 55 5.03 -1.47 19.35
N VAL A 56 6.10 -0.67 19.26
CA VAL A 56 6.55 -0.07 18.00
C VAL A 56 7.15 -1.15 17.07
N ALA A 57 7.91 -2.11 17.61
CA ALA A 57 8.40 -3.26 16.85
C ALA A 57 7.27 -4.18 16.38
N ALA A 58 6.23 -4.38 17.20
CA ALA A 58 5.03 -5.12 16.80
C ALA A 58 4.29 -4.47 15.62
N ARG A 59 4.23 -3.12 15.58
CA ARG A 59 3.67 -2.36 14.45
C ARG A 59 4.50 -2.53 13.16
N ALA A 60 5.82 -2.49 13.25
CA ALA A 60 6.74 -2.67 12.13
C ALA A 60 6.63 -4.07 11.47
N ILE A 61 6.31 -5.10 12.27
CA ILE A 61 6.28 -6.49 11.80
C ILE A 61 4.89 -6.90 11.26
N PHE A 62 3.84 -6.18 11.68
CA PHE A 62 2.44 -6.50 11.37
C PHE A 62 2.12 -6.49 9.87
N ASP A 63 2.84 -5.69 9.08
CA ASP A 63 2.61 -5.57 7.63
C ASP A 63 3.33 -6.63 6.78
N ARG A 64 4.33 -7.34 7.33
CA ARG A 64 5.25 -8.19 6.51
C ARG A 64 5.17 -9.70 6.76
N PHE A 65 4.94 -10.17 7.98
CA PHE A 65 4.95 -11.62 8.29
C PHE A 65 3.87 -12.00 9.33
N ARG A 66 2.68 -12.33 8.83
CA ARG A 66 1.41 -12.20 9.56
C ARG A 66 1.13 -13.19 10.71
N LYS A 67 1.92 -14.25 10.94
CA LYS A 67 1.56 -15.30 11.93
C LYS A 67 2.72 -15.89 12.78
N PRO A 68 3.81 -16.45 12.21
CA PRO A 68 4.82 -17.14 13.03
C PRO A 68 5.68 -16.18 13.86
N ILE A 69 6.02 -15.00 13.32
CA ILE A 69 6.86 -14.01 14.02
C ILE A 69 6.05 -13.31 15.12
N THR A 70 4.76 -13.05 14.90
CA THR A 70 3.86 -12.51 15.93
C THR A 70 3.73 -13.47 17.11
N ALA A 71 3.64 -14.79 16.86
CA ALA A 71 3.58 -15.79 17.92
C ALA A 71 4.87 -15.83 18.75
N VAL A 72 6.04 -15.84 18.08
CA VAL A 72 7.35 -15.77 18.75
C VAL A 72 7.46 -14.48 19.56
N PHE A 73 7.01 -13.35 19.03
CA PHE A 73 7.07 -12.06 19.70
C PHE A 73 6.16 -11.98 20.92
N ILE A 74 4.93 -12.49 20.84
CA ILE A 74 4.00 -12.57 21.97
C ILE A 74 4.60 -13.44 23.09
N VAL A 75 5.11 -14.63 22.74
CA VAL A 75 5.76 -15.54 23.70
C VAL A 75 6.94 -14.85 24.37
N ALA A 76 7.73 -14.10 23.60
CA ALA A 76 8.91 -13.41 24.08
C ALA A 76 8.54 -12.23 25.02
N VAL A 77 7.51 -11.44 24.70
CA VAL A 77 6.97 -10.40 25.60
C VAL A 77 6.42 -11.00 26.90
N VAL A 78 5.67 -12.10 26.81
CA VAL A 78 5.13 -12.79 27.99
C VAL A 78 6.26 -13.33 28.88
N ALA A 79 7.29 -13.93 28.29
CA ALA A 79 8.47 -14.39 29.03
C ALA A 79 9.20 -13.23 29.73
N LYS A 80 9.30 -12.08 29.07
CA LYS A 80 9.91 -10.87 29.65
C LYS A 80 9.10 -10.31 30.82
N LEU A 81 7.77 -10.26 30.70
CA LEU A 81 6.88 -9.85 31.80
C LEU A 81 7.00 -10.77 33.02
N TYR A 82 7.13 -12.08 32.79
CA TYR A 82 7.37 -13.06 33.84
C TYR A 82 8.71 -12.82 34.56
N ILE A 83 9.81 -12.68 33.81
CA ILE A 83 11.15 -12.44 34.37
C ILE A 83 11.23 -11.11 35.13
N PHE A 84 10.56 -10.05 34.64
CA PHE A 84 10.45 -8.76 35.35
C PHE A 84 9.71 -8.89 36.69
N THR A 85 8.62 -9.66 36.69
CA THR A 85 7.81 -9.87 37.90
C THR A 85 8.61 -10.64 38.95
N GLU A 86 9.34 -11.68 38.54
CA GLU A 86 10.24 -12.45 39.42
C GLU A 86 11.41 -11.60 39.94
N TYR A 87 12.01 -10.74 39.10
CA TYR A 87 13.08 -9.83 39.54
C TYR A 87 12.61 -8.81 40.59
N TYR A 88 11.40 -8.27 40.43
CA TYR A 88 10.84 -7.30 41.39
C TYR A 88 10.41 -7.95 42.71
N LEU A 89 10.15 -9.27 42.69
CA LEU A 89 9.78 -10.06 43.87
C LEU A 89 10.98 -10.73 44.56
N ASP A 90 12.07 -11.00 43.83
CA ASP A 90 13.30 -11.62 44.34
C ASP A 90 14.55 -11.04 43.63
N GLU A 91 15.35 -10.25 44.36
CA GLU A 91 16.54 -9.55 43.84
C GLU A 91 17.66 -10.49 43.32
N ARG A 92 17.57 -11.80 43.63
CA ARG A 92 18.54 -12.81 43.17
C ARG A 92 18.61 -12.97 41.65
N LEU A 93 17.59 -12.55 40.91
CA LEU A 93 17.49 -12.70 39.45
C LEU A 93 17.88 -11.44 38.66
N SER A 94 18.42 -10.41 39.32
CA SER A 94 18.85 -9.14 38.72
C SER A 94 19.66 -9.29 37.43
N TYR A 95 20.72 -10.08 37.44
CA TYR A 95 21.59 -10.28 36.29
C TYR A 95 20.90 -10.97 35.11
N VAL A 96 20.01 -11.94 35.38
CA VAL A 96 19.25 -12.65 34.34
C VAL A 96 18.26 -11.69 33.68
N TYR A 97 17.64 -10.81 34.48
CA TYR A 97 16.76 -9.76 33.96
C TYR A 97 17.51 -8.78 33.04
N TYR A 98 18.67 -8.26 33.44
CA TYR A 98 19.44 -7.32 32.60
C TYR A 98 19.89 -7.93 31.26
N ILE A 99 20.33 -9.20 31.27
CA ILE A 99 20.73 -9.90 30.05
C ILE A 99 19.53 -10.11 29.13
N ALA A 100 18.40 -10.59 29.69
CA ALA A 100 17.18 -10.76 28.92
C ALA A 100 16.69 -9.42 28.34
N ASP A 101 16.61 -8.37 29.17
CA ASP A 101 16.18 -7.03 28.74
C ASP A 101 17.04 -6.49 27.59
N GLY A 102 18.37 -6.60 27.69
CA GLY A 102 19.30 -6.21 26.64
C GLY A 102 19.10 -6.95 25.32
N VAL A 103 18.95 -8.28 25.36
CA VAL A 103 18.70 -9.11 24.15
C VAL A 103 17.38 -8.70 23.49
N PHE A 104 16.32 -8.50 24.27
CA PHE A 104 15.01 -8.10 23.78
C PHE A 104 15.02 -6.72 23.13
N THR A 105 15.69 -5.78 23.78
CA THR A 105 15.81 -4.40 23.32
C THR A 105 16.65 -4.33 22.06
N GLY A 106 17.75 -5.09 21.98
CA GLY A 106 18.58 -5.21 20.78
C GLY A 106 17.83 -5.85 19.62
N LEU A 107 17.09 -6.93 19.85
CA LEU A 107 16.27 -7.57 18.83
C LEU A 107 15.16 -6.62 18.32
N SER A 108 14.52 -5.88 19.22
CA SER A 108 13.48 -4.93 18.86
C SER A 108 14.02 -3.74 18.06
N ALA A 109 15.18 -3.21 18.46
CA ALA A 109 15.89 -2.16 17.72
C ALA A 109 16.32 -2.66 16.33
N PHE A 110 16.83 -3.90 16.22
CA PHE A 110 17.17 -4.52 14.94
C PHE A 110 15.96 -4.65 14.02
N LEU A 111 14.83 -5.16 14.53
CA LEU A 111 13.59 -5.31 13.76
C LEU A 111 13.03 -3.96 13.31
N LEU A 112 13.12 -2.94 14.17
CA LEU A 112 12.75 -1.57 13.84
C LEU A 112 13.62 -1.00 12.72
N LEU A 113 14.95 -1.12 12.84
CA LEU A 113 15.88 -0.68 11.81
C LEU A 113 15.66 -1.43 10.48
N ALA A 114 15.44 -2.75 10.54
CA ALA A 114 15.15 -3.56 9.36
C ALA A 114 13.84 -3.14 8.68
N TYR A 115 12.83 -2.71 9.46
CA TYR A 115 11.60 -2.17 8.93
C TYR A 115 11.79 -0.79 8.29
N THR A 116 12.48 0.12 8.98
CA THR A 116 12.70 1.50 8.50
C THR A 116 13.54 1.52 7.22
N PHE A 117 14.61 0.72 7.17
CA PHE A 117 15.55 0.72 6.05
C PHE A 117 15.22 -0.27 4.95
N LYS A 118 14.30 -1.22 5.19
CA LYS A 118 13.82 -2.24 4.23
C LYS A 118 14.97 -2.87 3.39
N PRO A 119 16.00 -3.47 4.02
CA PRO A 119 17.11 -4.05 3.27
C PRO A 119 16.61 -5.15 2.32
N PRO A 120 17.10 -5.20 1.08
CA PRO A 120 16.61 -6.11 0.04
C PRO A 120 17.00 -7.58 0.30
N ARG A 121 18.08 -7.82 1.07
CA ARG A 121 18.58 -9.15 1.41
C ARG A 121 18.83 -9.30 2.91
N VAL A 122 18.64 -10.50 3.44
CA VAL A 122 18.86 -10.82 4.88
C VAL A 122 20.31 -10.53 5.29
N GLY A 123 21.28 -10.83 4.43
CA GLY A 123 22.70 -10.53 4.71
C GLY A 123 22.99 -9.02 4.83
N GLU A 124 22.21 -8.17 4.16
CA GLU A 124 22.33 -6.72 4.27
C GLU A 124 21.64 -6.18 5.53
N ALA A 125 20.63 -6.91 6.04
CA ALA A 125 20.01 -6.60 7.31
C ALA A 125 20.97 -6.80 8.49
N LEU A 126 21.87 -7.80 8.42
CA LEU A 126 22.82 -8.11 9.51
C LEU A 126 23.71 -6.93 9.91
N TRP A 127 24.01 -6.00 8.99
CA TRP A 127 24.75 -4.77 9.31
C TRP A 127 24.01 -3.85 10.30
N LEU A 128 22.68 -4.01 10.44
CA LEU A 128 21.86 -3.29 11.41
C LEU A 128 21.96 -3.86 12.83
N LEU A 129 22.60 -5.03 13.01
CA LEU A 129 22.82 -5.62 14.34
C LEU A 129 23.79 -4.78 15.18
N LEU A 130 24.80 -4.18 14.56
CA LEU A 130 25.78 -3.33 15.24
C LEU A 130 25.11 -2.10 15.89
N PRO A 131 24.39 -1.24 15.17
CA PRO A 131 23.68 -0.11 15.79
C PRO A 131 22.59 -0.57 16.77
N ALA A 132 21.89 -1.68 16.50
CA ALA A 132 20.92 -2.24 17.43
C ALA A 132 21.56 -2.69 18.76
N SER A 133 22.72 -3.34 18.70
CA SER A 133 23.48 -3.78 19.87
C SER A 133 24.00 -2.59 20.69
N ALA A 134 24.45 -1.52 20.03
CA ALA A 134 24.92 -0.30 20.69
C ALA A 134 23.77 0.48 21.36
N LEU A 135 22.58 0.45 20.75
CA LEU A 135 21.37 0.98 21.38
C LEU A 135 20.97 0.17 22.60
N SER A 136 21.10 -1.16 22.56
CA SER A 136 20.75 -2.03 23.69
C SER A 136 21.74 -2.01 24.86
N SER A 137 22.98 -1.54 24.64
CA SER A 137 24.05 -1.62 25.64
C SER A 137 24.21 -0.37 26.53
N THR A 138 23.40 0.67 26.35
CA THR A 138 23.47 1.91 27.14
C THR A 138 22.45 1.89 28.28
N TYR A 139 22.92 1.95 29.53
CA TYR A 139 22.11 2.00 30.76
C TYR A 139 21.23 3.26 30.91
N THR A 140 21.37 4.24 30.01
CA THR A 140 20.67 5.52 30.08
C THR A 140 19.30 5.45 29.40
N LEU A 141 18.28 5.33 30.26
CA LEU A 141 16.83 5.45 30.01
C LEU A 141 16.38 6.55 29.03
N ALA A 142 17.21 7.58 28.79
CA ALA A 142 16.87 8.72 27.94
C ALA A 142 17.09 8.50 26.43
N VAL A 143 18.02 7.60 26.02
CA VAL A 143 18.44 7.51 24.61
C VAL A 143 17.50 6.65 23.77
N GLN A 144 16.87 5.63 24.36
CA GLN A 144 16.04 4.65 23.63
C GLN A 144 14.64 5.13 23.24
N PRO A 145 13.87 5.84 24.10
CA PRO A 145 12.59 6.42 23.72
C PRO A 145 12.75 7.50 22.63
N LEU A 146 13.83 8.28 22.69
CA LEU A 146 14.15 9.34 21.73
C LEU A 146 14.65 8.78 20.39
N ALA A 147 15.48 7.75 20.38
CA ALA A 147 15.87 7.04 19.16
C ALA A 147 14.65 6.34 18.51
N GLY A 148 13.78 5.73 19.33
CA GLY A 148 12.51 5.15 18.88
C GLY A 148 11.53 6.18 18.33
N ALA A 149 11.44 7.37 18.93
CA ALA A 149 10.61 8.48 18.45
C ALA A 149 11.15 9.06 17.13
N VAL A 150 12.47 9.22 16.99
CA VAL A 150 13.12 9.69 15.75
C VAL A 150 12.94 8.68 14.61
N LEU A 151 12.98 7.39 14.89
CA LEU A 151 12.75 6.33 13.90
C LEU A 151 11.25 6.11 13.59
N ALA A 152 10.36 6.31 14.55
CA ALA A 152 8.91 6.34 14.31
C ALA A 152 8.46 7.56 13.49
N LEU A 153 9.28 8.62 13.50
CA LEU A 153 9.17 9.81 12.66
C LEU A 153 9.83 9.63 11.27
N ALA A 154 10.15 8.41 10.82
CA ALA A 154 10.77 8.15 9.51
C ALA A 154 9.97 8.59 8.27
N ASP A 155 8.77 9.17 8.43
CA ASP A 155 8.03 9.90 7.38
C ASP A 155 8.20 11.44 7.46
N ALA A 156 8.94 11.96 8.44
CA ALA A 156 9.16 13.39 8.63
C ALA A 156 10.34 13.91 7.78
N ARG A 157 10.22 15.17 7.31
CA ARG A 157 11.24 15.82 6.48
C ARG A 157 12.63 15.79 7.17
N PRO A 158 13.74 15.68 6.41
CA PRO A 158 15.10 15.56 6.96
C PRO A 158 15.49 16.62 8.00
N LEU A 159 14.88 17.79 7.91
CA LEU A 159 15.09 18.93 8.80
C LEU A 159 14.63 18.66 10.25
N TYR A 160 13.55 17.91 10.44
CA TYR A 160 13.05 17.56 11.78
C TYR A 160 13.91 16.49 12.45
N VAL A 161 14.40 15.53 11.66
CA VAL A 161 15.35 14.52 12.14
C VAL A 161 16.67 15.16 12.53
N ALA A 162 17.16 16.11 11.74
CA ALA A 162 18.37 16.87 12.06
C ALA A 162 18.21 17.73 13.32
N ALA A 163 17.07 18.39 13.50
CA ALA A 163 16.77 19.17 14.70
C ALA A 163 16.65 18.29 15.95
N ALA A 164 16.00 17.13 15.86
CA ALA A 164 15.89 16.17 16.96
C ALA A 164 17.26 15.55 17.30
N ALA A 165 18.09 15.24 16.31
CA ALA A 165 19.45 14.77 16.51
C ALA A 165 20.33 15.84 17.19
N ALA A 166 20.22 17.11 16.76
CA ALA A 166 20.95 18.22 17.36
C ALA A 166 20.52 18.49 18.81
N ALA A 167 19.22 18.45 19.10
CA ALA A 167 18.67 18.58 20.45
C ALA A 167 19.14 17.43 21.37
N ASN A 168 19.18 16.20 20.84
CA ASN A 168 19.70 15.04 21.56
C ASN A 168 21.20 15.17 21.86
N LEU A 169 22.00 15.56 20.87
CA LEU A 169 23.43 15.83 21.06
C LEU A 169 23.65 16.90 22.12
N TYR A 170 22.87 17.97 22.11
CA TYR A 170 22.93 19.02 23.13
C TYR A 170 22.62 18.50 24.53
N LEU A 171 21.51 17.75 24.70
CA LEU A 171 21.14 17.13 25.98
C LEU A 171 22.22 16.17 26.51
N LEU A 172 22.83 15.40 25.61
CA LEU A 172 23.94 14.48 25.90
C LEU A 172 25.21 15.20 26.35
N PHE A 173 25.57 16.30 25.70
CA PHE A 173 26.71 17.12 26.12
C PHE A 173 26.49 17.76 27.49
N THR A 174 25.25 18.14 27.81
CA THR A 174 24.92 18.74 29.11
C THR A 174 24.86 17.73 30.27
N SER A 175 24.76 16.43 30.01
CA SER A 175 24.70 15.40 31.06
C SER A 175 26.05 14.96 31.64
N GLY A 176 27.18 15.43 31.08
CA GLY A 176 28.52 15.20 31.63
C GLY A 176 29.11 13.79 31.49
N ASP A 177 28.37 12.82 30.95
CA ASP A 177 28.82 11.46 30.68
C ASP A 177 29.11 11.26 29.18
N PRO A 178 30.36 10.93 28.77
CA PRO A 178 30.75 10.77 27.37
C PRO A 178 30.35 9.42 26.75
N LEU A 179 30.02 8.40 27.55
CA LEU A 179 29.72 7.05 27.07
C LEU A 179 28.54 6.95 26.07
N PRO A 180 27.43 7.69 26.23
CA PRO A 180 26.31 7.64 25.30
C PRO A 180 26.46 8.54 24.05
N ALA A 181 27.56 9.28 23.90
CA ALA A 181 27.83 10.10 22.71
C ALA A 181 28.26 9.26 21.48
N LEU A 182 28.97 8.14 21.71
CA LEU A 182 29.46 7.27 20.64
C LEU A 182 28.31 6.56 19.88
N PRO A 183 27.32 5.91 20.56
CA PRO A 183 26.20 5.26 19.89
C PRO A 183 25.30 6.25 19.15
N ALA A 184 25.04 7.43 19.73
CA ALA A 184 24.24 8.48 19.09
C ALA A 184 24.92 9.01 17.81
N SER A 185 26.24 9.20 17.84
CA SER A 185 27.03 9.62 16.68
C SER A 185 27.06 8.56 15.58
N LEU A 186 27.22 7.28 15.97
CA LEU A 186 27.16 6.14 15.04
C LEU A 186 25.77 5.98 14.41
N LEU A 187 24.69 6.24 15.16
CA LEU A 187 23.32 6.21 14.65
C LEU A 187 23.06 7.35 13.66
N VAL A 188 23.54 8.56 13.94
CA VAL A 188 23.47 9.70 13.01
C VAL A 188 24.29 9.44 11.76
N LEU A 189 25.51 8.92 11.89
CA LEU A 189 26.34 8.53 10.73
C LEU A 189 25.66 7.42 9.92
N ALA A 190 25.16 6.36 10.57
CA ALA A 190 24.41 5.30 9.91
C ALA A 190 23.20 5.87 9.18
N TYR A 191 22.42 6.77 9.81
CA TYR A 191 21.31 7.47 9.16
C TYR A 191 21.77 8.31 7.97
N VAL A 192 22.83 9.11 8.08
CA VAL A 192 23.32 9.95 6.98
C VAL A 192 23.81 9.11 5.79
N PHE A 193 24.55 8.02 6.05
CA PHE A 193 25.06 7.12 5.02
C PHE A 193 23.97 6.24 4.39
N THR A 194 22.96 5.82 5.16
CA THR A 194 21.85 4.99 4.67
C THR A 194 20.71 5.82 4.08
N HIS A 195 20.43 7.03 4.58
CA HIS A 195 19.42 7.94 4.05
C HIS A 195 19.73 8.28 2.60
N LYS A 196 21.00 8.57 2.25
CA LYS A 196 21.42 8.76 0.85
C LYS A 196 21.14 7.54 -0.03
N ARG A 197 21.15 6.32 0.50
CA ARG A 197 20.78 5.08 -0.21
C ARG A 197 19.27 4.84 -0.27
N VAL A 198 18.52 5.17 0.79
CA VAL A 198 17.05 5.02 0.82
C VAL A 198 16.33 6.10 0.01
N THR A 199 16.85 7.34 -0.06
CA THR A 199 16.40 8.34 -1.04
C THR A 199 16.73 7.96 -2.48
N TYR A 200 17.62 6.99 -2.69
CA TYR A 200 17.92 6.40 -3.99
C TYR A 200 17.05 5.18 -4.32
N LEU A 201 16.37 4.60 -3.32
CA LEU A 201 15.56 3.37 -3.44
C LEU A 201 14.06 3.58 -3.22
N SER A 202 13.63 4.75 -2.71
CA SER A 202 12.25 5.23 -2.83
C SER A 202 12.13 6.09 -4.09
N PRO A 203 11.17 5.81 -4.99
CA PRO A 203 11.17 6.29 -6.36
C PRO A 203 10.99 7.80 -6.40
N GLN A 204 12.04 8.53 -6.78
CA GLN A 204 11.81 9.81 -7.43
C GLN A 204 11.10 9.53 -8.76
N SER A 205 9.76 9.61 -8.74
CA SER A 205 8.99 10.02 -9.91
C SER A 205 9.22 11.53 -10.13
N PRO A 206 8.83 12.09 -11.26
CA PRO A 206 9.63 12.44 -12.41
C PRO A 206 9.84 13.96 -12.44
N VAL A 207 10.23 14.59 -11.31
CA VAL A 207 10.46 16.06 -11.29
C VAL A 207 11.48 16.43 -12.38
N GLY A 208 12.50 15.58 -12.60
CA GLY A 208 13.44 15.75 -13.70
C GLY A 208 12.86 15.56 -15.11
N TRP A 209 11.70 14.92 -15.28
CA TRP A 209 11.00 14.88 -16.56
C TRP A 209 9.97 15.98 -16.73
N LEU A 210 9.60 16.72 -15.68
CA LEU A 210 8.64 17.81 -15.84
C LEU A 210 9.20 18.80 -16.87
N HIS A 211 8.41 19.08 -17.92
CA HIS A 211 8.82 19.86 -19.09
C HIS A 211 9.90 19.25 -20.01
N ALA A 212 10.42 18.07 -19.68
CA ALA A 212 11.28 17.30 -20.57
C ALA A 212 10.49 16.64 -21.70
N TRP A 213 11.24 16.11 -22.67
CA TRP A 213 10.69 15.39 -23.81
C TRP A 213 10.88 13.89 -23.65
N LEU A 214 9.78 13.17 -23.51
CA LEU A 214 9.75 11.72 -23.50
C LEU A 214 10.06 11.20 -24.92
N GLY A 215 11.19 10.50 -25.07
CA GLY A 215 11.64 9.98 -26.36
C GLY A 215 11.79 11.05 -27.45
N GLY A 216 12.02 12.31 -27.06
CA GLY A 216 12.11 13.45 -27.98
C GLY A 216 10.80 13.87 -28.65
N ARG A 217 9.65 13.23 -28.35
CA ARG A 217 8.39 13.42 -29.10
C ARG A 217 7.25 14.01 -28.28
N TYR A 218 7.20 13.71 -26.98
CA TYR A 218 6.09 14.08 -26.11
C TYR A 218 6.58 14.96 -24.97
N LYS A 219 6.10 16.19 -24.88
CA LYS A 219 6.46 17.10 -23.78
C LYS A 219 5.67 16.73 -22.54
N VAL A 220 6.36 16.41 -21.44
CA VAL A 220 5.71 16.08 -20.17
C VAL A 220 5.14 17.35 -19.54
N VAL A 221 3.86 17.31 -19.18
CA VAL A 221 3.11 18.44 -18.63
C VAL A 221 2.93 18.32 -17.13
N ARG A 222 2.50 17.14 -16.65
CA ARG A 222 2.30 16.87 -15.22
C ARG A 222 2.28 15.38 -14.92
N LEU A 223 2.53 15.04 -13.66
CA LEU A 223 2.28 13.71 -13.11
C LEU A 223 0.78 13.55 -12.84
N LEU A 224 0.18 12.48 -13.35
CA LEU A 224 -1.22 12.12 -13.11
C LEU A 224 -1.35 11.09 -11.98
N GLY A 225 -0.40 10.18 -11.85
CA GLY A 225 -0.41 9.16 -10.80
C GLY A 225 0.89 8.37 -10.72
N VAL A 226 1.12 7.77 -9.56
CA VAL A 226 2.23 6.83 -9.29
C VAL A 226 1.63 5.53 -8.79
N GLY A 227 1.89 4.44 -9.51
CA GLY A 227 1.59 3.08 -9.07
C GLY A 227 2.85 2.31 -8.69
N GLY A 228 2.68 1.09 -8.20
CA GLY A 228 3.80 0.21 -7.83
C GLY A 228 4.72 -0.14 -9.01
N PHE A 229 4.18 -0.23 -10.23
CA PHE A 229 4.94 -0.60 -11.44
C PHE A 229 5.10 0.51 -12.46
N SER A 230 4.30 1.57 -12.39
CA SER A 230 4.25 2.56 -13.45
C SER A 230 4.05 3.98 -12.95
N TYR A 231 4.53 4.93 -13.73
CA TYR A 231 4.15 6.33 -13.64
C TYR A 231 3.11 6.62 -14.71
N VAL A 232 2.13 7.46 -14.40
CA VAL A 232 1.18 7.97 -15.39
C VAL A 232 1.39 9.47 -15.51
N LEU A 233 1.76 9.93 -16.70
CA LEU A 233 2.07 11.33 -16.99
C LEU A 233 1.09 11.89 -18.01
N ALA A 234 0.69 13.14 -17.83
CA ALA A 234 0.10 13.90 -18.92
C ALA A 234 1.21 14.41 -19.83
N VAL A 235 1.10 14.12 -21.11
CA VAL A 235 2.08 14.54 -22.12
C VAL A 235 1.38 15.25 -23.27
N LYS A 236 2.11 16.15 -23.94
CA LYS A 236 1.58 16.96 -25.05
C LYS A 236 2.40 16.73 -26.32
N GLN A 237 1.73 16.57 -27.45
CA GLN A 237 2.34 16.53 -28.77
C GLN A 237 1.46 17.30 -29.76
N ARG A 238 2.05 18.24 -30.50
CA ARG A 238 1.38 19.04 -31.55
C ARG A 238 0.04 19.66 -31.09
N GLY A 239 -0.03 20.13 -29.85
CA GLY A 239 -1.24 20.73 -29.29
C GLY A 239 -2.18 19.78 -28.54
N ALA A 240 -2.14 18.48 -28.83
CA ALA A 240 -3.00 17.47 -28.20
C ALA A 240 -2.40 16.90 -26.90
N LEU A 241 -3.28 16.57 -25.94
CA LEU A 241 -2.93 15.94 -24.67
C LEU A 241 -3.15 14.43 -24.72
N TYR A 242 -2.25 13.70 -24.05
CA TYR A 242 -2.26 12.25 -23.92
C TYR A 242 -1.89 11.85 -22.50
N ALA A 243 -2.23 10.63 -22.12
CA ALA A 243 -1.70 9.97 -20.93
C ALA A 243 -0.58 9.00 -21.33
N ALA A 244 0.63 9.17 -20.82
CA ALA A 244 1.72 8.21 -20.99
C ALA A 244 1.87 7.38 -19.72
N LYS A 245 1.60 6.08 -19.81
CA LYS A 245 1.88 5.14 -18.73
C LYS A 245 3.25 4.51 -18.97
N ILE A 246 4.17 4.77 -18.05
CA ILE A 246 5.59 4.46 -18.16
C ILE A 246 5.95 3.36 -17.17
N LEU A 247 6.57 2.27 -17.64
CA LEU A 247 7.07 1.22 -16.76
C LEU A 247 8.24 1.77 -15.93
N ARG A 248 8.19 1.60 -14.61
CA ARG A 248 9.25 2.07 -13.70
C ARG A 248 10.56 1.33 -13.95
N TYR A 249 11.68 1.95 -13.56
CA TYR A 249 12.98 1.29 -13.58
C TYR A 249 13.08 0.20 -12.51
N VAL A 250 12.62 0.50 -11.29
CA VAL A 250 12.51 -0.43 -10.15
C VAL A 250 11.16 -0.31 -9.45
N ASP A 251 10.70 -1.40 -8.85
CA ASP A 251 9.54 -1.39 -7.96
C ASP A 251 9.89 -0.80 -6.58
N ASP A 252 8.92 -0.77 -5.66
CA ASP A 252 9.11 -0.24 -4.30
C ASP A 252 10.01 -1.13 -3.42
N TYR A 253 10.43 -2.30 -3.91
CA TYR A 253 11.29 -3.26 -3.23
C TYR A 253 12.70 -3.33 -3.85
N GLY A 254 12.97 -2.52 -4.87
CA GLY A 254 14.24 -2.49 -5.58
C GLY A 254 14.39 -3.58 -6.66
N SER A 255 13.33 -4.31 -7.00
CA SER A 255 13.35 -5.28 -8.10
C SER A 255 13.51 -4.55 -9.44
N PRO A 256 14.42 -4.97 -10.33
CA PRO A 256 14.58 -4.35 -11.64
C PRO A 256 13.36 -4.66 -12.51
N LEU A 257 12.62 -3.62 -12.92
CA LEU A 257 11.45 -3.74 -13.78
C LEU A 257 11.83 -3.51 -15.25
N ALA A 258 12.15 -2.26 -15.61
CA ALA A 258 12.62 -1.95 -16.97
C ALA A 258 14.02 -2.52 -17.27
N GLY A 259 14.76 -2.97 -16.25
CA GLY A 259 16.03 -3.68 -16.42
C GLY A 259 15.87 -5.18 -16.71
N ASP A 260 14.70 -5.77 -16.48
CA ASP A 260 14.43 -7.20 -16.66
C ASP A 260 13.78 -7.46 -18.03
N GLU A 261 14.48 -8.19 -18.88
CA GLU A 261 14.03 -8.53 -20.24
C GLU A 261 12.76 -9.39 -20.26
N ASN A 262 12.56 -10.26 -19.26
CA ASN A 262 11.33 -11.04 -19.15
C ASN A 262 10.14 -10.13 -18.83
N ILE A 263 10.33 -9.17 -17.93
CA ILE A 263 9.29 -8.19 -17.58
C ILE A 263 8.96 -7.31 -18.79
N LEU A 264 9.98 -6.81 -19.50
CA LEU A 264 9.79 -6.03 -20.72
C LEU A 264 9.08 -6.81 -21.82
N ARG A 265 9.45 -8.08 -22.03
CA ARG A 265 8.81 -8.96 -23.02
C ARG A 265 7.34 -9.16 -22.71
N ILE A 266 6.99 -9.48 -21.46
CA ILE A 266 5.59 -9.73 -21.07
C ILE A 266 4.80 -8.40 -21.09
N PHE A 267 5.37 -7.30 -20.59
CA PHE A 267 4.78 -5.97 -20.69
C PHE A 267 4.48 -5.62 -22.15
N GLY A 268 5.42 -5.90 -23.06
CA GLY A 268 5.24 -5.65 -24.48
C GLY A 268 4.13 -6.45 -25.12
N GLN A 269 4.07 -7.77 -24.85
CA GLN A 269 3.01 -8.64 -25.37
C GLN A 269 1.62 -8.16 -24.95
N GLU A 270 1.46 -7.72 -23.70
CA GLU A 270 0.17 -7.28 -23.19
C GLU A 270 -0.24 -5.91 -23.74
N MET A 271 0.70 -4.96 -23.80
CA MET A 271 0.42 -3.64 -24.36
C MET A 271 0.13 -3.69 -25.86
N GLN A 272 0.69 -4.65 -26.59
CA GLN A 272 0.37 -4.86 -28.01
C GLN A 272 -1.08 -5.28 -28.23
N ARG A 273 -1.61 -6.20 -27.41
CA ARG A 273 -3.04 -6.59 -27.47
C ARG A 273 -3.96 -5.41 -27.22
N TYR A 274 -3.56 -4.50 -26.33
CA TYR A 274 -4.35 -3.30 -26.05
C TYR A 274 -4.50 -2.39 -27.29
N LEU A 275 -3.49 -2.32 -28.18
CA LEU A 275 -3.60 -1.59 -29.43
C LEU A 275 -4.63 -2.18 -30.41
N GLU A 276 -4.96 -3.46 -30.27
CA GLU A 276 -5.91 -4.16 -31.14
C GLU A 276 -7.37 -3.91 -30.74
N ILE A 277 -7.61 -3.57 -29.47
CA ILE A 277 -8.96 -3.38 -28.94
C ILE A 277 -9.55 -2.07 -29.49
N LYS A 278 -10.55 -2.20 -30.36
CA LYS A 278 -11.34 -1.08 -30.90
C LYS A 278 -12.68 -1.00 -30.18
N SER A 279 -12.85 0.02 -29.34
CA SER A 279 -14.12 0.30 -28.65
C SER A 279 -14.24 1.77 -28.27
N ASP A 280 -15.45 2.30 -28.29
CA ASP A 280 -15.76 3.64 -27.79
C ASP A 280 -15.82 3.70 -26.25
N HIS A 281 -15.84 2.53 -25.59
CA HIS A 281 -15.95 2.39 -24.13
C HIS A 281 -14.72 1.76 -23.49
N VAL A 282 -13.59 1.78 -24.20
CA VAL A 282 -12.27 1.41 -23.69
C VAL A 282 -11.31 2.56 -23.99
N VAL A 283 -10.45 2.92 -23.04
CA VAL A 283 -9.47 4.00 -23.23
C VAL A 283 -8.56 3.64 -24.39
N LYS A 284 -8.50 4.51 -25.40
CA LYS A 284 -7.76 4.20 -26.62
C LYS A 284 -6.26 4.20 -26.38
N ALA A 285 -5.60 3.12 -26.78
CA ALA A 285 -4.15 3.07 -26.92
C ALA A 285 -3.73 3.56 -28.32
N TYR A 286 -2.76 4.47 -28.36
CA TYR A 286 -2.23 5.05 -29.61
C TYR A 286 -0.90 4.44 -30.02
N GLU A 287 -0.02 4.21 -29.05
CA GLU A 287 1.35 3.79 -29.31
C GLU A 287 1.90 3.02 -28.12
N VAL A 288 2.78 2.06 -28.39
CA VAL A 288 3.59 1.37 -27.40
C VAL A 288 5.06 1.52 -27.80
N TYR A 289 5.89 1.95 -26.87
CA TYR A 289 7.33 2.00 -27.02
C TYR A 289 7.99 1.02 -26.04
N LEU A 290 8.84 0.15 -26.58
CA LEU A 290 9.65 -0.82 -25.84
C LEU A 290 11.09 -0.74 -26.33
N PRO A 291 12.09 -0.85 -25.44
CA PRO A 291 13.48 -1.01 -25.85
C PRO A 291 13.73 -2.43 -26.39
N ALA A 292 14.72 -2.57 -27.26
CA ALA A 292 15.15 -3.88 -27.79
C ALA A 292 15.88 -4.74 -26.75
N VAL A 293 16.52 -4.10 -25.76
CA VAL A 293 17.30 -4.72 -24.68
C VAL A 293 16.97 -3.98 -23.38
N GLY A 294 17.02 -4.67 -22.23
CA GLY A 294 16.84 -4.04 -20.92
C GLY A 294 17.80 -2.86 -20.69
N TYR A 295 17.36 -1.87 -19.91
CA TYR A 295 18.21 -0.72 -19.59
C TYR A 295 19.32 -1.14 -18.63
N ARG A 296 20.57 -0.83 -18.98
CA ARG A 296 21.75 -1.13 -18.15
C ARG A 296 21.99 -0.08 -17.06
N ASP A 297 21.53 1.14 -17.30
CA ASP A 297 21.65 2.25 -16.37
C ASP A 297 20.41 3.15 -16.39
N VAL A 298 20.24 3.91 -15.31
CA VAL A 298 19.12 4.83 -15.12
C VAL A 298 19.17 5.98 -16.13
N ALA A 299 20.35 6.41 -16.59
CA ALA A 299 20.46 7.54 -17.52
C ALA A 299 19.87 7.20 -18.89
N GLN A 300 20.05 5.98 -19.39
CA GLN A 300 19.42 5.47 -20.60
C GLN A 300 17.90 5.39 -20.44
N TYR A 301 17.44 4.83 -19.32
CA TYR A 301 16.01 4.76 -18.98
C TYR A 301 15.38 6.17 -18.94
N MET A 302 16.05 7.14 -18.33
CA MET A 302 15.54 8.50 -18.19
C MET A 302 15.40 9.23 -19.54
N ARG A 303 16.12 8.83 -20.59
CA ARG A 303 16.00 9.44 -21.93
C ARG A 303 14.77 8.95 -22.70
N ASN A 304 14.51 7.65 -22.66
CA ASN A 304 13.41 7.04 -23.39
C ASN A 304 12.98 5.74 -22.71
N PRO A 305 12.17 5.80 -21.63
CA PRO A 305 11.70 4.64 -20.89
C PRO A 305 10.60 3.90 -21.66
N PRO A 306 10.24 2.65 -21.32
CA PRO A 306 9.12 1.95 -21.95
C PRO A 306 7.80 2.63 -21.57
N TYR A 307 6.92 2.84 -22.55
CA TYR A 307 5.62 3.45 -22.29
C TYR A 307 4.53 2.96 -23.23
N ILE A 308 3.29 3.14 -22.78
CA ILE A 308 2.10 3.13 -23.63
C ILE A 308 1.49 4.54 -23.62
N LEU A 309 1.19 5.05 -24.81
CA LEU A 309 0.50 6.30 -25.01
C LEU A 309 -1.00 6.03 -25.13
N LEU A 310 -1.77 6.67 -24.26
CA LEU A 310 -3.19 6.48 -24.08
C LEU A 310 -3.94 7.80 -24.30
N GLU A 311 -5.22 7.68 -24.62
CA GLU A 311 -6.17 8.78 -24.56
C GLU A 311 -6.18 9.44 -23.18
N TYR A 312 -6.15 10.77 -23.18
CA TYR A 312 -6.26 11.54 -21.96
C TYR A 312 -7.73 11.72 -21.57
N MET A 313 -8.11 11.21 -20.40
CA MET A 313 -9.47 11.27 -19.90
C MET A 313 -9.65 12.47 -18.98
N GLU A 314 -10.22 13.56 -19.52
CA GLU A 314 -10.35 14.85 -18.82
C GLU A 314 -11.44 14.88 -17.74
N GLY A 315 -12.46 14.01 -17.84
CA GLY A 315 -13.62 14.00 -16.96
C GLY A 315 -13.38 13.34 -15.59
N GLY A 316 -12.16 12.92 -15.28
CA GLY A 316 -11.84 12.21 -14.03
C GLY A 316 -12.42 10.79 -14.00
N THR A 317 -12.46 10.20 -12.80
CA THR A 317 -12.83 8.78 -12.60
C THR A 317 -14.21 8.60 -11.97
N LEU A 318 -14.76 7.38 -12.04
CA LEU A 318 -15.96 7.00 -11.28
C LEU A 318 -15.71 7.06 -9.78
N ARG A 319 -14.49 6.76 -9.30
CA ARG A 319 -14.15 6.95 -7.89
C ARG A 319 -14.33 8.40 -7.45
N ASP A 320 -13.88 9.37 -8.26
CA ASP A 320 -14.03 10.79 -7.94
C ASP A 320 -15.51 11.18 -7.86
N LEU A 321 -16.31 10.67 -8.80
CA LEU A 321 -17.76 10.89 -8.83
C LEU A 321 -18.47 10.31 -7.60
N LEU A 322 -18.16 9.06 -7.23
CA LEU A 322 -18.76 8.39 -6.08
C LEU A 322 -18.34 9.03 -4.75
N ARG A 323 -17.11 9.55 -4.64
CA ARG A 323 -16.70 10.34 -3.46
C ARG A 323 -17.51 11.62 -3.31
N ALA A 324 -17.83 12.29 -4.42
CA ALA A 324 -18.60 13.53 -4.41
C ALA A 324 -20.09 13.31 -4.13
N ARG A 325 -20.69 12.26 -4.73
CA ARG A 325 -22.15 12.06 -4.76
C ARG A 325 -22.65 10.89 -3.90
N LYS A 326 -21.75 10.05 -3.37
CA LYS A 326 -22.00 8.78 -2.67
C LYS A 326 -22.63 7.67 -3.54
N ARG A 327 -23.67 7.99 -4.32
CA ARG A 327 -24.34 7.08 -5.25
C ARG A 327 -24.87 7.81 -6.48
N LEU A 328 -25.18 7.06 -7.54
CA LEU A 328 -25.78 7.56 -8.78
C LEU A 328 -27.31 7.39 -8.74
N SER A 329 -28.02 8.20 -9.54
CA SER A 329 -29.43 7.92 -9.82
C SER A 329 -29.57 6.67 -10.68
N ILE A 330 -30.74 6.03 -10.67
CA ILE A 330 -30.99 4.82 -11.46
C ILE A 330 -30.73 5.05 -12.96
N PRO A 331 -31.22 6.13 -13.60
CA PRO A 331 -30.94 6.37 -15.02
C PRO A 331 -29.44 6.51 -15.34
N GLU A 332 -28.69 7.24 -14.49
CA GLU A 332 -27.24 7.39 -14.68
C GLU A 332 -26.50 6.06 -14.50
N ALA A 333 -26.89 5.25 -13.51
CA ALA A 333 -26.29 3.96 -13.26
C ALA A 333 -26.57 2.98 -14.41
N VAL A 334 -27.79 2.96 -14.95
CA VAL A 334 -28.15 2.10 -16.10
C VAL A 334 -27.37 2.51 -17.34
N GLU A 335 -27.24 3.81 -17.62
CA GLU A 335 -26.47 4.28 -18.76
C GLU A 335 -24.98 3.97 -18.61
N LEU A 336 -24.40 4.20 -17.42
CA LEU A 336 -23.04 3.78 -17.11
C LEU A 336 -22.86 2.27 -17.32
N PHE A 337 -23.79 1.45 -16.83
CA PHE A 337 -23.71 0.01 -16.95
C PHE A 337 -23.73 -0.43 -18.41
N ARG A 338 -24.59 0.17 -19.24
CA ARG A 338 -24.65 -0.11 -20.68
C ARG A 338 -23.32 0.14 -21.36
N GLN A 339 -22.70 1.29 -21.09
CA GLN A 339 -21.40 1.67 -21.64
C GLN A 339 -20.29 0.72 -21.19
N LEU A 340 -20.23 0.39 -19.89
CA LEU A 340 -19.23 -0.52 -19.34
C LEU A 340 -19.41 -1.96 -19.80
N ALA A 341 -20.65 -2.45 -19.91
CA ALA A 341 -20.93 -3.77 -20.47
C ALA A 341 -20.49 -3.87 -21.92
N ARG A 342 -20.68 -2.80 -22.71
CA ARG A 342 -20.18 -2.73 -24.08
C ARG A 342 -18.65 -2.75 -24.15
N GLY A 343 -17.99 -1.94 -23.33
CA GLY A 343 -16.52 -1.92 -23.25
C GLY A 343 -15.95 -3.28 -22.83
N LEU A 344 -16.55 -3.91 -21.83
CA LEU A 344 -16.11 -5.22 -21.33
C LEU A 344 -16.33 -6.32 -22.39
N HIS A 345 -17.45 -6.29 -23.11
CA HIS A 345 -17.69 -7.18 -24.25
C HIS A 345 -16.61 -7.04 -25.33
N ASP A 346 -16.25 -5.81 -25.70
CA ASP A 346 -15.24 -5.56 -26.74
C ASP A 346 -13.84 -6.00 -26.29
N ILE A 347 -13.50 -5.92 -25.00
CA ILE A 347 -12.29 -6.52 -24.43
C ILE A 347 -12.35 -8.05 -24.54
N HIS A 348 -13.44 -8.67 -24.07
CA HIS A 348 -13.60 -10.13 -23.99
C HIS A 348 -13.60 -10.82 -25.36
N LYS A 349 -13.97 -10.13 -26.45
CA LYS A 349 -13.83 -10.63 -27.84
C LYS A 349 -12.41 -11.03 -28.21
N HIS A 350 -11.41 -10.45 -27.55
CA HIS A 350 -10.00 -10.77 -27.77
C HIS A 350 -9.50 -11.88 -26.83
N SER A 351 -10.40 -12.55 -26.09
CA SER A 351 -10.07 -13.57 -25.09
C SER A 351 -9.15 -13.07 -23.97
N VAL A 352 -9.22 -11.76 -23.68
CA VAL A 352 -8.46 -11.10 -22.61
C VAL A 352 -9.40 -10.76 -21.45
N ALA A 353 -8.95 -11.05 -20.23
CA ALA A 353 -9.61 -10.59 -19.00
C ALA A 353 -8.89 -9.33 -18.49
N HIS A 354 -9.65 -8.32 -18.08
CA HIS A 354 -9.12 -7.05 -17.56
C HIS A 354 -8.52 -7.20 -16.14
N LEU A 355 -9.20 -7.94 -15.27
CA LEU A 355 -8.84 -8.33 -13.90
C LEU A 355 -8.64 -7.22 -12.86
N ASP A 356 -8.68 -5.96 -13.28
CA ASP A 356 -8.64 -4.80 -12.38
C ASP A 356 -9.80 -3.81 -12.64
N ILE A 357 -11.01 -4.33 -12.89
CA ILE A 357 -12.21 -3.48 -13.01
C ILE A 357 -12.56 -2.90 -11.63
N LYS A 358 -12.53 -1.58 -11.52
CA LYS A 358 -12.82 -0.82 -10.29
C LYS A 358 -13.15 0.64 -10.61
N PRO A 359 -13.74 1.42 -9.68
CA PRO A 359 -14.13 2.80 -9.95
C PRO A 359 -12.98 3.74 -10.36
N GLU A 360 -11.76 3.46 -9.93
CA GLU A 360 -10.55 4.22 -10.31
C GLU A 360 -10.18 4.03 -11.79
N ASN A 361 -10.52 2.87 -12.36
CA ASN A 361 -10.20 2.49 -13.73
C ASN A 361 -11.36 2.75 -14.70
N ILE A 362 -12.44 3.37 -14.23
CA ILE A 362 -13.55 3.81 -15.06
C ILE A 362 -13.44 5.33 -15.17
N MET A 363 -13.19 5.81 -16.38
CA MET A 363 -12.84 7.21 -16.64
C MET A 363 -13.84 7.86 -17.57
N PHE A 364 -13.99 9.18 -17.46
CA PHE A 364 -14.95 9.94 -18.26
C PHE A 364 -14.27 10.87 -19.26
N THR A 365 -14.89 11.05 -20.42
CA THR A 365 -14.55 12.13 -21.36
C THR A 365 -14.77 13.50 -20.73
N GLY A 366 -14.19 14.57 -21.30
CA GLY A 366 -14.28 15.93 -20.73
C GLY A 366 -15.73 16.43 -20.54
N ASP A 367 -16.64 16.03 -21.43
CA ASP A 367 -18.07 16.33 -21.33
C ASP A 367 -18.85 15.41 -20.37
N ARG A 368 -18.16 14.41 -19.80
CA ARG A 368 -18.68 13.39 -18.87
C ARG A 368 -19.82 12.53 -19.41
N LYS A 369 -20.04 12.49 -20.74
CA LYS A 369 -21.09 11.69 -21.35
C LYS A 369 -20.66 10.24 -21.61
N THR A 370 -19.37 10.04 -21.86
CA THR A 370 -18.83 8.72 -22.20
C THR A 370 -17.90 8.24 -21.10
N ALA A 371 -18.25 7.10 -20.52
CA ALA A 371 -17.41 6.30 -19.65
C ALA A 371 -16.60 5.31 -20.50
N LYS A 372 -15.33 5.16 -20.13
CA LYS A 372 -14.40 4.20 -20.74
C LYS A 372 -13.70 3.39 -19.65
N ILE A 373 -13.53 2.10 -19.90
CA ILE A 373 -12.68 1.22 -19.12
C ILE A 373 -11.23 1.54 -19.49
N GLY A 374 -10.47 2.02 -18.51
CA GLY A 374 -9.06 2.35 -18.65
C GLY A 374 -8.21 1.43 -17.79
N ASP A 375 -6.89 1.64 -17.88
CA ASP A 375 -5.91 0.87 -17.13
C ASP A 375 -6.13 -0.65 -17.26
N MET A 376 -6.08 -1.14 -18.51
CA MET A 376 -5.78 -2.55 -18.79
C MET A 376 -4.53 -2.85 -17.98
N GLY A 377 -4.75 -3.43 -16.79
CA GLY A 377 -3.70 -3.61 -15.83
C GLY A 377 -2.56 -4.33 -16.53
N ILE A 378 -1.34 -4.16 -16.04
CA ILE A 378 -0.23 -5.06 -16.40
C ILE A 378 -0.51 -6.46 -15.75
N ALA A 379 -1.79 -6.84 -15.68
CA ALA A 379 -2.32 -7.99 -15.00
C ALA A 379 -1.70 -9.21 -15.67
N LYS A 380 -0.78 -9.81 -14.92
CA LYS A 380 -0.08 -11.09 -15.16
C LYS A 380 1.36 -11.03 -15.66
N VAL A 381 2.08 -9.91 -15.51
CA VAL A 381 3.56 -9.99 -15.47
C VAL A 381 4.00 -10.49 -14.09
N VAL A 382 3.68 -11.74 -13.73
CA VAL A 382 4.45 -12.51 -12.77
C VAL A 382 4.44 -13.97 -13.20
N SER A 383 5.52 -14.34 -13.90
CA SER A 383 6.10 -15.68 -13.93
C SER A 383 5.17 -16.89 -14.12
N GLY A 384 4.47 -17.03 -15.26
CA GLY A 384 4.08 -18.35 -15.82
C GLY A 384 3.16 -19.28 -14.99
N GLU A 385 2.92 -18.98 -13.73
CA GLU A 385 2.20 -19.73 -12.71
C GLU A 385 2.04 -18.72 -11.57
N TYR A 386 0.81 -18.52 -11.08
CA TYR A 386 0.45 -17.55 -10.04
C TYR A 386 0.35 -16.09 -10.49
N VAL A 387 -0.90 -15.68 -10.74
CA VAL A 387 -1.35 -14.31 -10.49
C VAL A 387 -0.90 -13.94 -9.07
N ARG A 388 0.17 -13.15 -8.90
CA ARG A 388 0.49 -12.61 -7.58
C ARG A 388 -0.68 -11.72 -7.14
N SER A 389 -1.43 -12.21 -6.17
CA SER A 389 -2.58 -11.55 -5.54
C SER A 389 -2.26 -10.19 -4.94
N SER A 390 -0.97 -9.86 -4.75
CA SER A 390 -0.48 -8.61 -4.19
C SER A 390 -0.74 -7.37 -5.06
N TYR A 391 -1.15 -7.53 -6.32
CA TYR A 391 -1.23 -6.43 -7.28
C TYR A 391 -2.63 -6.14 -7.82
N MET A 392 -3.62 -6.95 -7.48
CA MET A 392 -5.03 -6.67 -7.77
C MET A 392 -5.62 -5.90 -6.61
N SER A 393 -6.58 -5.01 -6.86
CA SER A 393 -7.37 -4.41 -5.78
C SER A 393 -8.27 -5.50 -5.14
N PRO A 394 -7.95 -6.01 -3.93
CA PRO A 394 -8.69 -7.14 -3.34
C PRO A 394 -10.16 -6.78 -3.08
N ALA A 395 -10.46 -5.48 -3.00
CA ALA A 395 -11.79 -4.94 -2.78
C ALA A 395 -12.77 -5.12 -3.96
N TYR A 396 -12.31 -5.42 -5.18
CA TYR A 396 -13.20 -5.69 -6.34
C TYR A 396 -12.95 -7.05 -6.99
N ALA A 397 -11.89 -7.75 -6.58
CA ALA A 397 -11.51 -9.04 -7.12
C ALA A 397 -12.54 -10.12 -6.77
N ALA A 398 -12.85 -10.97 -7.75
CA ALA A 398 -13.74 -12.11 -7.56
C ALA A 398 -13.15 -13.15 -6.59
N PRO A 399 -13.97 -13.96 -5.89
CA PRO A 399 -13.50 -14.95 -4.93
C PRO A 399 -12.51 -15.96 -5.52
N GLU A 400 -12.71 -16.41 -6.77
CA GLU A 400 -11.83 -17.36 -7.46
C GLU A 400 -10.48 -16.75 -7.85
N VAL A 401 -10.44 -15.44 -8.11
CA VAL A 401 -9.20 -14.71 -8.38
C VAL A 401 -8.28 -14.71 -7.16
N LYS A 402 -8.87 -14.59 -5.95
CA LYS A 402 -8.12 -14.72 -4.68
C LYS A 402 -7.53 -16.12 -4.48
N LYS A 403 -8.06 -17.14 -5.18
CA LYS A 403 -7.57 -18.52 -5.21
C LYS A 403 -6.65 -18.82 -6.40
N GLY A 404 -6.32 -17.82 -7.22
CA GLY A 404 -5.45 -17.96 -8.40
C GLY A 404 -6.15 -18.43 -9.69
N ALA A 405 -7.48 -18.54 -9.70
CA ALA A 405 -8.26 -19.06 -10.83
C ALA A 405 -9.02 -17.93 -11.57
N ALA A 406 -8.29 -17.00 -12.18
CA ALA A 406 -8.89 -15.86 -12.89
C ALA A 406 -9.47 -16.24 -14.27
N SER A 407 -10.66 -15.72 -14.60
CA SER A 407 -11.34 -15.95 -15.88
C SER A 407 -12.04 -14.69 -16.41
N LEU A 408 -12.63 -14.73 -17.61
CA LEU A 408 -13.46 -13.63 -18.12
C LEU A 408 -14.66 -13.33 -17.19
N ALA A 409 -15.23 -14.37 -16.56
CA ALA A 409 -16.31 -14.22 -15.59
C ALA A 409 -15.88 -13.50 -14.31
N SER A 410 -14.58 -13.41 -14.04
CA SER A 410 -14.06 -12.62 -12.92
C SER A 410 -14.24 -11.12 -13.15
N ASP A 411 -14.14 -10.64 -14.39
CA ASP A 411 -14.41 -9.23 -14.70
C ASP A 411 -15.88 -8.88 -14.55
N VAL A 412 -16.77 -9.82 -14.87
CA VAL A 412 -18.22 -9.65 -14.69
C VAL A 412 -18.54 -9.46 -13.21
N TYR A 413 -17.93 -10.24 -12.33
CA TYR A 413 -18.06 -10.05 -10.89
C TYR A 413 -17.58 -8.67 -10.47
N SER A 414 -16.38 -8.26 -10.91
CA SER A 414 -15.82 -6.94 -10.58
C SER A 414 -16.70 -5.79 -11.09
N LEU A 415 -17.27 -5.89 -12.30
CA LEU A 415 -18.26 -4.93 -12.80
C LEU A 415 -19.54 -4.94 -11.94
N GLY A 416 -19.98 -6.11 -11.49
CA GLY A 416 -21.10 -6.24 -10.55
C GLY A 416 -20.84 -5.50 -9.24
N CYS A 417 -19.63 -5.62 -8.69
CA CYS A 417 -19.22 -4.87 -7.49
C CYS A 417 -19.26 -3.36 -7.73
N VAL A 418 -18.73 -2.89 -8.86
CA VAL A 418 -18.75 -1.48 -9.23
C VAL A 418 -20.18 -0.95 -9.32
N MET A 419 -21.07 -1.66 -10.02
CA MET A 419 -22.44 -1.20 -10.21
C MET A 419 -23.26 -1.26 -8.92
N TYR A 420 -23.05 -2.29 -8.09
CA TYR A 420 -23.65 -2.37 -6.75
C TYR A 420 -23.24 -1.17 -5.90
N GLU A 421 -21.95 -0.84 -5.86
CA GLU A 421 -21.44 0.33 -5.13
C GLU A 421 -21.99 1.63 -5.71
N ALA A 422 -22.06 1.75 -7.04
CA ALA A 422 -22.59 2.95 -7.68
C ALA A 422 -24.05 3.22 -7.30
N LEU A 423 -24.85 2.18 -7.05
CA LEU A 423 -26.27 2.28 -6.67
C LEU A 423 -26.49 2.47 -5.16
N THR A 424 -25.61 1.91 -4.33
CA THR A 424 -25.83 1.81 -2.88
C THR A 424 -24.85 2.64 -2.04
N GLY A 425 -23.69 2.99 -2.62
CA GLY A 425 -22.53 3.52 -1.90
C GLY A 425 -21.74 2.48 -1.11
N ILE A 426 -22.09 1.19 -1.22
CA ILE A 426 -21.50 0.09 -0.45
C ILE A 426 -20.83 -0.88 -1.42
N ASN A 427 -19.55 -1.21 -1.17
CA ASN A 427 -18.90 -2.29 -1.92
C ASN A 427 -19.39 -3.66 -1.39
N PRO A 428 -19.95 -4.53 -2.23
CA PRO A 428 -20.58 -5.78 -1.77
C PRO A 428 -19.57 -6.82 -1.23
N ASN A 429 -18.27 -6.67 -1.52
CA ASN A 429 -17.26 -7.57 -0.95
C ASN A 429 -17.20 -7.51 0.58
N VAL A 430 -17.68 -6.43 1.21
CA VAL A 430 -17.81 -6.37 2.68
C VAL A 430 -18.71 -7.49 3.21
N PHE A 431 -19.75 -7.91 2.49
CA PHE A 431 -20.62 -9.01 2.91
C PHE A 431 -19.91 -10.34 2.72
N VAL A 432 -19.32 -10.55 1.54
CA VAL A 432 -18.64 -11.79 1.16
C VAL A 432 -17.46 -12.09 2.10
N GLU A 433 -16.64 -11.09 2.42
CA GLU A 433 -15.48 -11.24 3.31
C GLU A 433 -15.86 -11.55 4.76
N ASN A 434 -17.07 -11.16 5.17
CA ASN A 434 -17.63 -11.49 6.49
C ASN A 434 -18.51 -12.75 6.46
N GLY A 435 -18.56 -13.49 5.35
CA GLY A 435 -19.34 -14.74 5.22
C GLY A 435 -20.84 -14.55 5.07
N TYR A 436 -21.31 -13.32 4.80
CA TYR A 436 -22.72 -13.03 4.54
C TYR A 436 -23.05 -13.16 3.05
N ARG A 437 -24.32 -13.48 2.76
CA ARG A 437 -24.86 -13.31 1.41
C ARG A 437 -24.98 -11.83 1.11
N VAL A 438 -24.65 -11.44 -0.12
CA VAL A 438 -24.86 -10.07 -0.59
C VAL A 438 -26.37 -9.82 -0.66
N PRO A 439 -26.91 -8.81 0.07
CA PRO A 439 -28.32 -8.46 -0.01
C PRO A 439 -28.62 -7.75 -1.34
N PRO A 440 -29.87 -7.77 -1.84
CA PRO A 440 -30.24 -7.03 -3.03
C PRO A 440 -29.95 -5.52 -2.84
N PRO A 441 -29.45 -4.82 -3.87
CA PRO A 441 -29.23 -3.38 -3.81
C PRO A 441 -30.46 -2.58 -3.34
N SER A 442 -31.68 -3.03 -3.68
CA SER A 442 -32.93 -2.40 -3.23
C SER A 442 -33.10 -2.32 -1.71
N ALA A 443 -32.43 -3.20 -0.94
CA ALA A 443 -32.41 -3.13 0.52
C ALA A 443 -31.73 -1.86 1.05
N TYR A 444 -30.85 -1.24 0.26
CA TYR A 444 -30.16 0.02 0.60
C TYR A 444 -30.60 1.20 -0.26
N ASN A 445 -31.16 0.93 -1.43
CA ASN A 445 -31.71 1.95 -2.31
C ASN A 445 -33.06 1.48 -2.90
N PRO A 446 -34.21 1.82 -2.28
CA PRO A 446 -35.52 1.35 -2.72
C PRO A 446 -35.93 1.75 -4.15
N GLU A 447 -35.23 2.70 -4.77
CA GLU A 447 -35.45 3.09 -6.17
C GLU A 447 -34.92 2.04 -7.16
N VAL A 448 -34.07 1.10 -6.71
CA VAL A 448 -33.52 0.06 -7.58
C VAL A 448 -34.64 -0.89 -8.01
N PRO A 449 -34.86 -1.07 -9.33
CA PRO A 449 -35.91 -1.94 -9.82
C PRO A 449 -35.54 -3.43 -9.66
N PRO A 450 -36.52 -4.35 -9.52
CA PRO A 450 -36.27 -5.77 -9.28
C PRO A 450 -35.35 -6.45 -10.31
N TRP A 451 -35.47 -6.09 -11.59
CA TRP A 451 -34.62 -6.66 -12.64
C TRP A 451 -33.13 -6.35 -12.44
N LEU A 452 -32.81 -5.19 -11.84
CA LEU A 452 -31.43 -4.77 -11.60
C LEU A 452 -30.86 -5.46 -10.37
N ASP A 453 -31.68 -5.71 -9.34
CA ASP A 453 -31.31 -6.57 -8.22
C ASP A 453 -30.93 -7.98 -8.69
N GLU A 454 -31.81 -8.62 -9.46
CA GLU A 454 -31.61 -9.98 -9.97
C GLU A 454 -30.34 -10.08 -10.80
N LEU A 455 -30.13 -9.12 -11.70
CA LEU A 455 -28.96 -9.10 -12.57
C LEU A 455 -27.65 -8.93 -11.79
N LEU A 456 -27.61 -7.97 -10.85
CA LEU A 456 -26.40 -7.71 -10.06
C LEU A 456 -26.10 -8.88 -9.11
N LEU A 457 -27.11 -9.47 -8.48
CA LEU A 457 -26.91 -10.66 -7.65
C LEU A 457 -26.40 -11.85 -8.48
N LYS A 458 -26.88 -12.02 -9.72
CA LYS A 458 -26.36 -13.06 -10.63
C LYS A 458 -24.91 -12.81 -11.02
N MET A 459 -24.51 -11.55 -11.25
CA MET A 459 -23.10 -11.19 -11.53
C MET A 459 -22.19 -11.42 -10.32
N LEU A 460 -22.73 -11.27 -9.11
CA LEU A 460 -22.03 -11.44 -7.84
C LEU A 460 -22.07 -12.89 -7.30
N ASP A 461 -22.53 -13.86 -8.11
CA ASP A 461 -22.52 -15.27 -7.69
C ASP A 461 -21.07 -15.74 -7.43
N VAL A 462 -20.90 -16.52 -6.37
CA VAL A 462 -19.60 -17.07 -5.98
C VAL A 462 -19.09 -18.06 -7.05
N ASP A 463 -20.00 -18.78 -7.70
CA ASP A 463 -19.69 -19.68 -8.81
C ASP A 463 -19.59 -18.89 -10.14
N PRO A 464 -18.40 -18.79 -10.75
CA PRO A 464 -18.21 -18.06 -12.00
C PRO A 464 -19.06 -18.61 -13.16
N ALA A 465 -19.44 -19.89 -13.14
CA ALA A 465 -20.24 -20.51 -14.21
C ALA A 465 -21.70 -20.03 -14.22
N ARG A 466 -22.20 -19.46 -13.12
CA ARG A 466 -23.58 -18.96 -13.00
C ARG A 466 -23.73 -17.50 -13.44
N ARG A 467 -22.61 -16.80 -13.59
CA ARG A 467 -22.57 -15.39 -14.00
C ARG A 467 -22.88 -15.27 -15.50
N PRO A 468 -23.58 -14.21 -15.94
CA PRO A 468 -23.71 -13.94 -17.36
C PRO A 468 -22.36 -13.60 -17.97
N SER A 469 -22.19 -13.87 -19.25
CA SER A 469 -21.08 -13.36 -20.05
C SER A 469 -21.24 -11.85 -20.33
N ALA A 470 -20.14 -11.17 -20.65
CA ALA A 470 -20.19 -9.76 -21.08
C ALA A 470 -21.05 -9.56 -22.34
N SER A 471 -21.10 -10.55 -23.23
CA SER A 471 -21.95 -10.53 -24.44
C SER A 471 -23.44 -10.58 -24.08
N GLU A 472 -23.84 -11.44 -23.14
CA GLU A 472 -25.21 -11.52 -22.64
C GLU A 472 -25.61 -10.22 -21.94
N LEU A 473 -24.73 -9.66 -21.10
CA LEU A 473 -24.95 -8.36 -20.44
C LEU A 473 -25.17 -7.24 -21.46
N ASN A 474 -24.27 -7.10 -22.43
CA ASN A 474 -24.38 -6.08 -23.47
C ASN A 474 -25.68 -6.26 -24.30
N THR A 475 -26.06 -7.49 -24.62
CA THR A 475 -27.30 -7.77 -25.35
C THR A 475 -28.53 -7.39 -24.52
N PHE A 476 -28.57 -7.79 -23.25
CA PHE A 476 -29.67 -7.50 -22.34
C PHE A 476 -29.86 -5.99 -22.12
N LEU A 477 -28.78 -5.27 -21.80
CA LEU A 477 -28.83 -3.83 -21.51
C LEU A 477 -29.22 -2.97 -22.72
N ASN A 478 -28.81 -3.36 -23.94
CA ASN A 478 -29.20 -2.64 -25.15
C ASN A 478 -30.69 -2.84 -25.51
N ARG A 479 -31.31 -3.95 -25.11
CA ARG A 479 -32.76 -4.17 -25.32
C ARG A 479 -33.60 -3.24 -24.44
N LEU A 480 -33.12 -2.89 -23.25
CA LEU A 480 -33.81 -1.96 -22.35
C LEU A 480 -33.85 -0.53 -22.88
N SER A 481 -32.98 -0.17 -23.83
CA SER A 481 -32.89 1.19 -24.39
C SER A 481 -33.80 1.42 -25.60
N GLY A 482 -34.31 0.33 -26.20
CA GLY A 482 -35.14 0.36 -27.41
C GLY A 482 -36.62 0.12 -27.17
N GLY A 483 -37.06 0.16 -25.90
CA GLY A 483 -38.44 -0.09 -25.47
C GLY A 483 -39.10 1.11 -24.81
#